data_AF-A0A948TRK9-F1
#
_entry.id   AF-A0A948TRK9-F1
#
_cell.length_a   1.000
_cell.length_b   1.000
_cell.length_c   1.000
_cell.angle_alpha   90.00
_cell.angle_beta   90.00
_cell.angle_gamma   90.00
#
_symmetry.space_group_name_H-M   'P 1'
#
loop_
_entity.id
_entity.type
_entity.pdbx_description
1 polymer ?
#
loop_
_entity_poly.entity_id
_entity_poly.type
_entity_poly.pdbx_seq_one_letter_code
_entity_poly.pdbx_strand_id
1 'polypeptide(L)'
;MYCFNLQFRKDVKKNRPHSPTYYRWTAQFIVLGALNEIERIKEELGCGRIHNNRFSVQSIDEIIRFVLPYFHELDLEKKKKNDFELWEEAVKIIFKNKRKSLQKKDHDALLEIHGLAKKYKEKPKPLKWI
;
A
#
# COMPACT_ATOMS: atom_id res chain seq x y z
N MET A 1 7.37 -12.84 3.12
CA MET A 1 7.27 -11.95 1.93
C MET A 1 6.56 -10.65 2.29
N TYR A 2 7.15 -9.49 1.98
CA TYR A 2 6.54 -8.17 2.24
C TYR A 2 6.14 -7.45 0.94
N CYS A 3 5.12 -6.58 1.02
CA CYS A 3 4.50 -5.93 -0.13
C CYS A 3 4.09 -4.48 0.17
N PHE A 4 4.51 -3.57 -0.72
CA PHE A 4 4.10 -2.17 -0.77
C PHE A 4 2.82 -2.02 -1.60
N ASN A 5 1.66 -2.17 -0.98
CA ASN A 5 0.40 -2.28 -1.71
C ASN A 5 -0.23 -0.89 -1.93
N LEU A 6 -0.58 -0.58 -3.17
CA LEU A 6 -1.38 0.59 -3.55
C LEU A 6 -2.68 0.11 -4.17
N GLN A 7 -3.80 0.37 -3.50
CA GLN A 7 -5.13 -0.08 -3.92
C GLN A 7 -5.95 1.08 -4.45
N PHE A 8 -6.63 0.84 -5.56
CA PHE A 8 -7.68 1.71 -6.10
C PHE A 8 -9.04 1.01 -5.96
N ARG A 9 -10.03 1.72 -5.43
CA ARG A 9 -11.42 1.23 -5.32
C ARG A 9 -12.41 2.26 -5.83
N LYS A 10 -13.46 1.75 -6.48
CA LYS A 10 -14.66 2.50 -6.88
C LYS A 10 -15.80 2.09 -5.95
N ASP A 11 -16.19 2.98 -5.05
CA ASP A 11 -17.27 2.76 -4.09
C ASP A 11 -18.57 3.40 -4.61
N VAL A 12 -19.55 2.56 -4.98
CA VAL A 12 -20.87 3.03 -5.40
C VAL A 12 -21.84 2.91 -4.23
N LYS A 13 -22.42 4.03 -3.77
CA LYS A 13 -23.42 4.02 -2.69
C LYS A 13 -24.81 3.79 -3.24
N LYS A 14 -25.11 2.52 -3.59
CA LYS A 14 -26.40 2.10 -4.18
C LYS A 14 -27.64 2.47 -3.35
N ASN A 15 -27.49 2.59 -2.03
CA ASN A 15 -28.58 2.90 -1.11
C ASN A 15 -28.89 4.41 -1.00
N ARG A 16 -28.25 5.27 -1.81
CA ARG A 16 -28.49 6.73 -1.83
C ARG A 16 -29.10 7.17 -3.17
N PRO A 17 -29.92 8.23 -3.19
CA PRO A 17 -30.44 8.80 -4.43
C PRO A 17 -29.30 9.08 -5.41
N HIS A 18 -29.51 8.75 -6.69
CA HIS A 18 -28.54 8.88 -7.78
C HIS A 18 -27.25 8.03 -7.66
N SER A 19 -27.16 7.12 -6.67
CA SER A 19 -26.05 6.16 -6.52
C SER A 19 -24.65 6.79 -6.70
N PRO A 20 -24.27 7.79 -5.89
CA PRO A 20 -23.01 8.50 -6.06
C PRO A 20 -21.83 7.53 -6.01
N THR A 21 -20.89 7.77 -6.92
CA THR A 21 -19.67 6.99 -7.08
C THR A 21 -18.50 7.76 -6.47
N TYR A 22 -17.76 7.10 -5.61
CA TYR A 22 -16.54 7.63 -4.98
C TYR A 22 -15.34 6.81 -5.43
N TYR A 23 -14.23 7.50 -5.67
CA TYR A 23 -12.96 6.87 -5.99
C TYR A 23 -12.03 6.99 -4.79
N ARG A 24 -11.45 5.88 -4.34
CA ARG A 24 -10.62 5.84 -3.15
C ARG A 24 -9.29 5.16 -3.44
N TRP A 25 -8.23 5.83 -3.03
CA TRP A 25 -6.88 5.28 -2.99
C TRP A 25 -6.51 4.89 -1.57
N THR A 26 -5.78 3.80 -1.41
CA THR A 26 -5.28 3.34 -0.09
C THR A 26 -3.93 2.68 -0.25
N ALA A 27 -2.95 3.17 0.51
CA ALA A 27 -1.64 2.54 0.64
C ALA A 27 -1.62 1.61 1.86
N GLN A 28 -1.01 0.44 1.74
CA GLN A 28 -0.83 -0.51 2.85
C GLN A 28 0.54 -1.17 2.74
N PHE A 29 1.20 -1.36 3.87
CA PHE A 29 2.33 -2.29 3.99
C PHE A 29 1.81 -3.63 4.51
N ILE A 30 2.21 -4.74 3.88
CA ILE A 30 1.72 -6.07 4.21
C ILE A 30 2.89 -7.04 4.28
N VAL A 31 2.93 -7.89 5.30
CA VAL A 31 3.84 -9.04 5.38
C VAL A 31 3.04 -10.31 5.59
N LEU A 32 3.36 -11.33 4.80
CA LEU A 32 2.87 -12.70 4.92
C LEU A 32 4.05 -13.61 5.24
N GLY A 33 3.89 -14.52 6.19
CA GLY A 33 4.97 -15.37 6.68
C GLY A 33 4.55 -16.18 7.90
N ALA A 34 5.55 -16.81 8.55
CA ALA A 34 5.33 -17.48 9.82
C ALA A 34 5.04 -16.46 10.93
N LEU A 35 4.29 -16.87 11.97
CA LEU A 35 3.83 -15.96 13.03
C LEU A 35 5.00 -15.29 13.76
N ASN A 36 6.04 -16.06 14.10
CA ASN A 36 7.26 -15.57 14.76
C ASN A 36 7.99 -14.51 13.93
N GLU A 37 8.09 -14.67 12.61
CA GLU A 37 8.72 -13.68 11.73
C GLU A 37 7.88 -12.38 11.66
N ILE A 38 6.56 -12.53 11.62
CA ILE A 38 5.61 -11.43 11.60
C ILE A 38 5.64 -10.65 12.91
N GLU A 39 5.71 -11.34 14.05
CA GLU A 39 5.83 -10.72 15.37
C GLU A 39 7.13 -9.94 15.50
N ARG A 40 8.26 -10.51 15.06
CA ARG A 40 9.54 -9.81 15.04
C ARG A 40 9.48 -8.51 14.23
N ILE A 41 8.91 -8.55 13.02
CA ILE A 41 8.77 -7.35 12.17
C ILE A 41 7.85 -6.30 12.81
N LYS A 42 6.79 -6.73 13.49
CA LYS A 42 5.91 -5.80 14.22
C LYS A 42 6.66 -5.12 15.35
N GLU A 43 7.48 -5.85 16.10
CA GLU A 43 8.32 -5.31 17.17
C GLU A 43 9.36 -4.32 16.61
N GLU A 44 10.05 -4.67 15.54
CA GLU A 44 11.01 -3.81 14.84
C GLU A 44 10.37 -2.49 14.34
N LEU A 45 9.18 -2.56 13.75
CA LEU A 45 8.47 -1.38 13.23
C LEU A 45 7.72 -0.58 14.32
N GLY A 46 7.44 -1.19 15.47
CA GLY A 46 6.68 -0.57 16.56
C GLY A 46 5.24 -0.15 16.21
N CYS A 47 4.66 -0.65 15.11
CA CYS A 47 3.32 -0.27 14.64
C CYS A 47 2.61 -1.42 13.91
N GLY A 48 1.37 -1.18 13.45
CA GLY A 48 0.62 -2.15 12.65
C GLY A 48 -0.11 -3.22 13.45
N ARG A 49 -0.76 -4.13 12.73
CA ARG A 49 -1.63 -5.18 13.31
C ARG A 49 -1.40 -6.52 12.64
N ILE A 50 -1.50 -7.58 13.44
CA ILE A 50 -1.45 -8.96 12.99
C ILE A 50 -2.87 -9.53 12.99
N HIS A 51 -3.27 -10.15 11.89
CA HIS A 51 -4.53 -10.86 11.78
C HIS A 51 -4.37 -12.01 10.79
N ASN A 52 -4.74 -13.24 11.17
CA ASN A 52 -4.65 -14.44 10.32
C ASN A 52 -3.28 -14.62 9.62
N ASN A 53 -2.18 -14.64 10.38
CA ASN A 53 -0.81 -14.76 9.86
C ASN A 53 -0.45 -13.71 8.79
N ARG A 54 -1.04 -12.51 8.93
CA ARG A 54 -0.73 -11.35 8.12
C ARG A 54 -0.48 -10.15 9.02
N PHE A 55 0.72 -9.60 8.92
CA PHE A 55 1.00 -8.26 9.42
C PHE A 55 0.55 -7.22 8.40
N SER A 56 -0.08 -6.15 8.86
CA SER A 56 -0.33 -4.99 8.00
C SER A 56 -0.33 -3.66 8.74
N VAL A 57 0.17 -2.64 8.04
CA VAL A 57 0.06 -1.23 8.42
C VAL A 57 -0.82 -0.56 7.36
N GLN A 58 -1.98 -0.06 7.76
CA GLN A 58 -2.96 0.56 6.85
C GLN A 58 -3.21 2.04 7.16
N SER A 59 -2.81 2.50 8.34
CA SER A 59 -2.88 3.92 8.68
C SER A 59 -1.84 4.68 7.89
N ILE A 60 -2.27 5.69 7.13
CA ILE A 60 -1.35 6.55 6.39
C ILE A 60 -0.38 7.28 7.33
N ASP A 61 -0.82 7.60 8.56
CA ASP A 61 0.03 8.25 9.56
C ASP A 61 1.12 7.31 10.07
N GLU A 62 0.78 6.05 10.34
CA GLU A 62 1.77 5.06 10.80
C GLU A 62 2.75 4.73 9.67
N ILE A 63 2.28 4.68 8.43
CA ILE A 63 3.14 4.47 7.26
C ILE A 63 4.19 5.59 7.16
N ILE A 64 3.76 6.85 7.19
CA ILE A 64 4.66 8.01 7.11
C ILE A 64 5.64 8.01 8.30
N ARG A 65 5.16 7.72 9.51
CA ARG A 65 5.93 7.87 10.74
C ARG A 65 6.91 6.72 11.00
N PHE A 66 6.56 5.50 10.62
CA PHE A 66 7.32 4.30 11.01
C PHE A 66 7.81 3.50 9.81
N VAL A 67 6.94 3.26 8.82
CA VAL A 67 7.28 2.39 7.69
C VAL A 67 8.26 3.07 6.74
N LEU A 68 8.02 4.32 6.34
CA LEU A 68 8.93 5.01 5.41
C LEU A 68 10.36 5.17 5.98
N PRO A 69 10.56 5.68 7.22
CA PRO A 69 11.91 5.82 7.77
C PRO A 69 12.66 4.48 7.83
N TYR A 70 11.98 3.42 8.28
CA TYR A 70 12.56 2.08 8.35
C TYR A 70 13.11 1.61 7.00
N PHE A 71 12.35 1.80 5.91
CA PHE A 71 12.79 1.36 4.59
C PHE A 71 13.79 2.29 3.90
N HIS A 72 13.91 3.55 4.34
CA HIS A 72 14.96 4.46 3.86
C HIS A 72 16.36 4.07 4.36
N GLU A 73 16.42 3.42 5.53
CA GLU A 73 17.68 2.95 6.13
C GLU A 73 18.14 1.59 5.58
N LEU A 74 17.25 0.87 4.88
CA LEU A 74 17.54 -0.46 4.34
C LEU A 74 18.08 -0.41 2.91
N ASP A 75 19.10 -1.22 2.64
CA ASP A 75 19.54 -1.48 1.27
C ASP A 75 18.62 -2.51 0.59
N LEU A 76 17.61 -2.01 -0.11
CA LEU A 76 16.66 -2.83 -0.85
C LEU A 76 17.22 -3.24 -2.21
N GLU A 77 16.99 -4.49 -2.59
CA GLU A 77 17.25 -4.95 -3.96
C GLU A 77 16.61 -4.01 -4.99
N LYS A 78 17.32 -3.72 -6.09
CA LYS A 78 16.93 -2.71 -7.10
C LYS A 78 15.46 -2.77 -7.52
N LYS A 79 14.91 -3.96 -7.78
CA LYS A 79 13.50 -4.13 -8.18
C LYS A 79 12.54 -3.70 -7.07
N LYS A 80 12.87 -4.06 -5.82
CA LYS A 80 12.07 -3.76 -4.64
C LYS A 80 12.20 -2.31 -4.20
N LYS A 81 13.39 -1.72 -4.37
CA LYS A 81 13.65 -0.30 -4.18
C LYS A 81 12.78 0.55 -5.11
N ASN A 82 12.73 0.24 -6.41
CA ASN A 82 11.86 0.97 -7.34
C ASN A 82 10.37 0.83 -6.99
N ASP A 83 9.94 -0.33 -6.48
CA ASP A 83 8.56 -0.54 -5.99
C ASP A 83 8.27 0.32 -4.75
N PHE A 84 9.24 0.41 -3.83
CA PHE A 84 9.17 1.24 -2.63
C PHE A 84 9.09 2.73 -2.99
N GLU A 85 9.97 3.24 -3.86
CA GLU A 85 10.02 4.66 -4.25
C GLU A 85 8.70 5.11 -4.88
N LEU A 86 8.16 4.33 -5.83
CA LEU A 86 6.85 4.60 -6.42
C LEU A 86 5.73 4.57 -5.37
N TRP A 87 5.77 3.61 -4.46
CA TRP A 87 4.77 3.50 -3.41
C TRP A 87 4.87 4.65 -2.39
N GLU A 88 6.08 5.10 -2.07
CA GLU A 88 6.33 6.25 -1.21
C GLU A 88 5.75 7.53 -1.82
N GLU A 89 5.95 7.76 -3.12
CA GLU A 89 5.34 8.89 -3.83
C GLU A 89 3.81 8.86 -3.72
N ALA A 90 3.19 7.70 -3.92
CA ALA A 90 1.75 7.55 -3.75
C ALA A 90 1.31 7.81 -2.30
N VAL A 91 2.06 7.31 -1.31
CA VAL A 91 1.82 7.56 0.12
C VAL A 91 1.84 9.05 0.41
N LYS A 92 2.82 9.80 -0.11
CA LYS A 92 2.94 11.26 0.07
C LYS A 92 1.73 11.99 -0.54
N ILE A 93 1.28 11.60 -1.74
CA ILE A 93 0.08 12.17 -2.38
C ILE A 93 -1.18 11.89 -1.54
N ILE A 94 -1.36 10.65 -1.08
CA ILE A 94 -2.51 10.25 -0.24
C ILE A 94 -2.50 11.03 1.08
N PHE A 95 -1.33 11.16 1.72
CA PHE A 95 -1.18 11.88 2.99
C PHE A 95 -1.49 13.37 2.85
N LYS A 96 -0.98 14.03 1.81
CA LYS A 96 -1.27 15.44 1.49
C LYS A 96 -2.77 15.71 1.31
N ASN A 97 -3.49 14.74 0.74
CA ASN A 97 -4.93 14.82 0.50
C ASN A 97 -5.78 14.19 1.61
N LYS A 98 -5.17 13.81 2.74
CA LYS A 98 -5.88 13.21 3.87
C LYS A 98 -7.00 14.16 4.35
N ARG A 99 -8.22 13.62 4.47
CA ARG A 99 -9.45 14.36 4.83
C ARG A 99 -9.89 15.43 3.82
N LYS A 100 -9.29 15.46 2.63
CA LYS A 100 -9.65 16.38 1.53
C LYS A 100 -10.10 15.59 0.31
N SER A 101 -10.82 16.26 -0.59
CA SER A 101 -11.08 15.68 -1.91
C SER A 101 -9.78 15.63 -2.71
N LEU A 102 -9.53 14.50 -3.35
CA LEU A 102 -8.38 14.33 -4.21
C LEU A 102 -8.53 15.21 -5.45
N GLN A 103 -7.52 16.03 -5.74
CA GLN A 103 -7.50 16.85 -6.95
C GLN A 103 -7.30 15.96 -8.19
N LYS A 104 -7.80 16.39 -9.34
CA LYS A 104 -7.66 15.63 -10.60
C LYS A 104 -6.19 15.29 -10.90
N LYS A 105 -5.28 16.25 -10.79
CA LYS A 105 -3.84 16.03 -11.00
C LYS A 105 -3.24 14.96 -10.08
N ASP A 106 -3.67 14.94 -8.82
CA ASP A 106 -3.17 14.00 -7.82
C ASP A 106 -3.76 12.60 -8.06
N HIS A 107 -4.99 12.53 -8.59
CA HIS A 107 -5.61 11.29 -9.05
C HIS A 107 -4.90 10.69 -10.27
N ASP A 108 -4.61 11.53 -11.28
CA ASP A 108 -3.92 11.12 -12.50
C ASP A 108 -2.49 10.61 -12.17
N ALA A 109 -1.78 11.30 -11.28
CA ALA A 109 -0.48 10.86 -10.78
C ALA A 109 -0.55 9.48 -10.07
N LEU A 110 -1.58 9.26 -9.24
CA LEU A 110 -1.76 7.95 -8.58
C LEU A 110 -2.08 6.83 -9.57
N LEU A 111 -2.82 7.12 -10.66
CA LEU A 111 -3.05 6.15 -11.73
C LEU A 111 -1.76 5.78 -12.46
N GLU A 112 -0.92 6.77 -12.77
CA GLU A 112 0.38 6.55 -13.40
C GLU A 112 1.29 5.69 -12.51
N ILE A 113 1.45 6.07 -11.24
CA ILE A 113 2.22 5.31 -10.25
C ILE A 113 1.71 3.87 -10.16
N HIS A 114 0.39 3.69 -10.07
CA HIS A 114 -0.22 2.36 -10.01
C HIS A 114 0.04 1.54 -11.29
N GLY A 115 0.08 2.17 -12.45
CA GLY A 115 0.49 1.54 -13.71
C GLY A 115 1.95 1.12 -13.70
N LEU A 116 2.84 2.02 -13.30
CA LEU A 116 4.28 1.79 -13.25
C LEU A 116 4.66 0.70 -12.24
N ALA A 117 4.06 0.70 -11.05
CA ALA A 117 4.39 -0.25 -9.99
C ALA A 117 4.10 -1.71 -10.37
N LYS A 118 3.16 -1.97 -11.29
CA LYS A 118 2.83 -3.32 -11.77
C LYS A 118 4.04 -4.08 -12.31
N LYS A 119 5.03 -3.39 -12.89
CA LYS A 119 6.24 -4.04 -13.44
C LYS A 119 7.15 -4.62 -12.35
N TYR A 120 7.05 -4.11 -11.13
CA TYR A 120 7.87 -4.53 -10.00
C TYR A 120 7.17 -5.53 -9.09
N LYS A 121 5.84 -5.70 -9.23
CA LYS A 121 5.13 -6.77 -8.54
C LYS A 121 5.48 -8.12 -9.17
N GLU A 122 5.67 -9.12 -8.31
CA GLU A 122 5.72 -10.50 -8.80
C GLU A 122 4.35 -10.85 -9.38
N LYS A 123 4.32 -11.36 -10.61
CA LYS A 123 3.11 -12.00 -11.12
C LYS A 123 2.85 -13.20 -10.21
N PRO A 124 1.62 -13.40 -9.68
CA PRO A 124 1.32 -14.65 -9.01
C PRO A 124 1.73 -15.78 -9.95
N LYS A 125 2.50 -16.75 -9.44
CA LYS A 125 2.80 -17.96 -10.20
C LYS A 125 1.45 -18.50 -10.67
N PRO A 126 1.29 -18.84 -11.97
CA PRO A 126 0.08 -19.51 -12.40
C PRO A 126 -0.12 -20.71 -11.47
N LEU A 127 -1.33 -20.83 -10.92
CA LEU A 127 -1.69 -22.00 -10.12
C LEU A 127 -1.39 -23.22 -10.99
N LYS A 128 -0.47 -24.08 -10.56
CA LYS A 128 -0.03 -25.30 -11.29
C LYS A 128 -1.11 -26.40 -11.33
N TRP A 129 -2.39 -26.03 -11.23
CA TRP A 129 -3.52 -26.95 -11.15
C TRP A 129 -4.67 -26.47 -12.04
N ILE A 130 -4.43 -26.52 -13.36
CA ILE A 130 -5.36 -27.07 -14.37
C ILE A 130 -4.50 -27.97 -15.26
#